data_AF-A0AAW7KQ36-F1
#
_entry.id   AF-A0AAW7KQ36-F1
#
_cell.length_a   1.000
_cell.length_b   1.000
_cell.length_c   1.000
_cell.angle_alpha   90.00
_cell.angle_beta   90.00
_cell.angle_gamma   90.00
#
_symmetry.space_group_name_H-M   'P 1'
#
loop_
_entity.id
_entity.type
_entity.pdbx_description
1 polymer ?
#
loop_
_entity_poly.entity_id
_entity_poly.type
_entity_poly.pdbx_seq_one_letter_code
_entity_poly.pdbx_strand_id
1 'polypeptide(L)'
;NQANVADYENDPLMGFVFTNNGFATLFSLVKRANQRNWYQAIPKELPILIISGAEDPVGDFSKGPAKIQKQLKHAGFQHVTLRLFPTLRHEILLETEKATVFQEIGHWLTDLTK
;
A
#
# COMPACT_ATOMS: atom_id res chain seq x y z
N ASN A 1 -15.09 -11.11 2.77
CA ASN A 1 -15.06 -10.16 3.90
C ASN A 1 -16.33 -9.30 3.99
N GLN A 2 -17.53 -9.91 4.04
CA GLN A 2 -18.79 -9.13 4.08
C GLN A 2 -19.01 -8.44 5.44
N ALA A 3 -18.56 -9.06 6.54
CA ALA A 3 -18.67 -8.47 7.87
C ALA A 3 -17.89 -7.14 7.97
N ASN A 4 -16.64 -7.08 7.49
CA ASN A 4 -15.87 -5.84 7.49
C ASN A 4 -16.52 -4.73 6.64
N VAL A 5 -17.14 -5.09 5.51
CA VAL A 5 -17.90 -4.12 4.71
C VAL A 5 -19.08 -3.57 5.50
N ALA A 6 -19.83 -4.43 6.19
CA ALA A 6 -20.92 -3.99 7.06
C ALA A 6 -20.41 -3.13 8.23
N ASP A 7 -19.28 -3.49 8.85
CA ASP A 7 -18.67 -2.69 9.92
C ASP A 7 -18.26 -1.30 9.40
N TYR A 8 -17.65 -1.22 8.21
CA TYR A 8 -17.32 0.04 7.54
C TYR A 8 -18.57 0.89 7.26
N GLU A 9 -19.64 0.27 6.75
CA GLU A 9 -20.89 0.98 6.40
C GLU A 9 -21.65 1.48 7.64
N ASN A 10 -21.51 0.80 8.77
CA ASN A 10 -22.16 1.16 10.03
C ASN A 10 -21.30 2.09 10.91
N ASP A 11 -20.04 2.34 10.56
CA ASP A 11 -19.17 3.23 11.33
C ASP A 11 -19.51 4.71 11.04
N PRO A 12 -19.97 5.48 12.06
CA PRO A 12 -20.36 6.88 11.87
C PRO A 12 -19.19 7.80 11.49
N LEU A 13 -17.94 7.35 11.61
CA LEU A 13 -16.75 8.10 11.21
C LEU A 13 -16.34 7.84 9.75
N MET A 14 -16.98 6.89 9.07
CA MET A 14 -16.64 6.44 7.73
C MET A 14 -17.70 6.87 6.70
N GLY A 15 -17.44 6.64 5.41
CA GLY A 15 -18.42 6.84 4.33
C GLY A 15 -18.83 8.30 4.03
N PHE A 16 -18.25 9.29 4.69
CA PHE A 16 -18.56 10.69 4.42
C PHE A 16 -18.05 11.14 3.04
N VAL A 17 -18.83 12.00 2.39
CA VAL A 17 -18.45 12.57 1.09
C VAL A 17 -17.47 13.71 1.33
N PHE A 18 -16.37 13.71 0.58
CA PHE A 18 -15.38 14.79 0.68
C PHE A 18 -15.98 16.11 0.21
N THR A 19 -15.55 17.21 0.84
CA THR A 19 -15.84 18.55 0.32
C THR A 19 -15.16 18.75 -1.05
N ASN A 20 -15.57 19.77 -1.80
CA ASN A 20 -14.90 20.12 -3.07
C ASN A 20 -13.38 20.32 -2.89
N ASN A 21 -12.98 20.97 -1.79
CA ASN A 21 -11.57 21.12 -1.47
C ASN A 21 -10.90 19.79 -1.09
N GLY A 22 -11.62 18.89 -0.42
CA GLY A 22 -11.17 17.54 -0.13
C GLY A 22 -10.85 16.74 -1.40
N PHE A 23 -11.77 16.73 -2.37
CA PHE A 23 -11.52 16.11 -3.67
C PHE A 23 -10.37 16.76 -4.43
N ALA A 24 -10.33 18.10 -4.50
CA ALA A 24 -9.24 18.82 -5.16
C ALA A 24 -7.87 18.49 -4.54
N THR A 25 -7.81 18.37 -3.21
CA THR A 25 -6.60 17.98 -2.48
C THR A 25 -6.22 16.54 -2.77
N LEU A 26 -7.16 15.59 -2.70
CA LEU A 26 -6.92 14.18 -3.00
C LEU A 26 -6.31 13.99 -4.39
N PHE A 27 -6.93 14.57 -5.43
CA PHE A 27 -6.40 14.43 -6.80
C PHE A 27 -5.05 15.12 -6.99
N SER A 28 -4.81 16.23 -6.30
CA SER A 28 -3.50 16.89 -6.30
C SER A 28 -2.40 16.03 -5.67
N LEU A 29 -2.72 15.34 -4.57
CA LEU A 29 -1.80 14.40 -3.91
C LEU A 29 -1.53 13.18 -4.79
N VAL A 30 -2.56 12.59 -5.40
CA VAL A 30 -2.40 11.46 -6.35
C VAL A 30 -1.50 11.86 -7.51
N LYS A 31 -1.70 13.05 -8.09
CA LYS A 31 -0.84 13.56 -9.16
C LYS A 31 0.61 13.72 -8.70
N ARG A 32 0.83 14.29 -7.51
CA ARG A 32 2.18 14.49 -6.95
C ARG A 32 2.89 13.16 -6.66
N ALA A 33 2.19 12.19 -6.07
CA ALA A 33 2.72 10.88 -5.74
C ALA A 33 3.16 10.08 -6.99
N ASN A 34 2.62 10.39 -8.17
CA ASN A 34 2.93 9.71 -9.43
C ASN A 34 3.90 10.47 -10.34
N GLN A 35 4.52 11.57 -9.88
CA GLN A 35 5.50 12.30 -10.68
C GLN A 35 6.76 11.46 -10.95
N ARG A 36 7.42 11.67 -12.10
CA ARG A 36 8.57 10.87 -12.58
C ARG A 36 9.71 10.66 -11.56
N ASN A 37 9.79 11.53 -10.55
CA ASN A 37 10.87 11.65 -9.58
C ASN A 37 10.38 11.72 -8.12
N TRP A 38 9.18 11.24 -7.82
CA TRP A 38 8.56 11.35 -6.50
C TRP A 38 9.45 10.81 -5.35
N TYR A 39 10.31 9.83 -5.62
CA TYR A 39 11.19 9.18 -4.67
C TYR A 39 12.54 9.87 -4.47
N GLN A 40 12.81 11.02 -5.11
CA GLN A 40 14.14 11.65 -5.06
C GLN A 40 14.58 12.07 -3.66
N ALA A 41 13.63 12.48 -2.81
CA ALA A 41 13.92 12.92 -1.45
C ALA A 41 14.08 11.77 -0.44
N ILE A 42 13.88 10.51 -0.85
CA ILE A 42 13.95 9.36 0.04
C ILE A 42 15.40 8.82 0.02
N PRO A 43 16.05 8.63 1.19
CA PRO A 43 17.37 8.00 1.28
C PRO A 43 17.38 6.62 0.63
N LYS A 44 18.46 6.27 -0.09
CA LYS A 44 18.53 5.03 -0.90
C LYS A 44 18.75 3.79 -0.06
N GLU A 45 19.28 4.00 1.14
CA GLU A 45 19.58 3.02 2.16
C GLU A 45 18.33 2.69 2.99
N LEU A 46 17.30 3.55 2.97
CA LEU A 46 16.07 3.33 3.73
C LEU A 46 15.36 2.06 3.22
N PRO A 47 15.15 1.04 4.09
CA PRO A 47 14.42 -0.15 3.70
C PRO A 47 12.94 0.14 3.43
N ILE A 48 12.42 -0.38 2.33
CA ILE A 48 11.04 -0.18 1.90
C ILE A 48 10.35 -1.54 1.72
N LEU A 49 9.23 -1.72 2.43
CA LEU A 49 8.28 -2.80 2.19
C LEU A 49 7.12 -2.29 1.34
N ILE A 50 6.92 -2.90 0.19
CA ILE A 50 5.71 -2.76 -0.61
C ILE A 50 4.87 -4.01 -0.36
N ILE A 51 3.66 -3.84 0.17
CA ILE A 51 2.77 -4.92 0.57
C ILE A 51 1.37 -4.65 0.00
N SER A 52 0.77 -5.66 -0.63
CA SER A 52 -0.54 -5.52 -1.29
C SER A 52 -1.22 -6.87 -1.47
N GLY A 53 -2.55 -6.87 -1.60
CA GLY A 53 -3.27 -8.01 -2.15
C GLY A 53 -3.05 -8.10 -3.67
N ALA A 54 -3.02 -9.31 -4.20
CA ALA A 54 -2.80 -9.53 -5.63
C ALA A 54 -4.07 -9.30 -6.45
N GLU A 55 -5.25 -9.41 -5.82
CA GLU A 55 -6.56 -9.17 -6.44
C GLU A 55 -7.05 -7.73 -6.24
N ASP A 56 -6.18 -6.82 -5.77
CA ASP A 56 -6.52 -5.41 -5.60
C ASP A 56 -6.56 -4.67 -6.94
N PRO A 57 -7.74 -4.17 -7.39
CA PRO A 57 -7.84 -3.39 -8.61
C PRO A 57 -7.16 -2.02 -8.51
N VAL A 58 -7.01 -1.44 -7.30
CA VAL A 58 -6.31 -0.15 -7.11
C VAL A 58 -4.84 -0.30 -7.47
N GLY A 59 -4.24 -1.43 -7.12
CA GLY A 59 -2.87 -1.81 -7.48
C GLY A 59 -2.72 -2.37 -8.91
N ASP A 60 -3.74 -2.30 -9.76
CA ASP A 60 -3.77 -2.96 -11.08
C ASP A 60 -3.38 -4.45 -10.97
N PHE A 61 -3.99 -5.15 -10.01
CA PHE A 61 -3.81 -6.60 -9.79
C PHE A 61 -2.32 -6.99 -9.70
N SER A 62 -1.60 -6.42 -8.73
CA SER A 62 -0.15 -6.55 -8.50
C SER A 62 0.78 -5.77 -9.45
N LYS A 63 0.33 -5.31 -10.62
CA LYS A 63 1.20 -4.65 -11.59
C LYS A 63 1.71 -3.29 -11.08
N GLY A 64 0.86 -2.52 -10.39
CA GLY A 64 1.21 -1.27 -9.75
C GLY A 64 2.32 -1.42 -8.70
N PRO A 65 2.12 -2.24 -7.65
CA PRO A 65 3.15 -2.55 -6.66
C PRO A 65 4.46 -3.07 -7.28
N ALA A 66 4.39 -3.97 -8.26
CA ALA A 66 5.57 -4.47 -8.96
C ALA A 66 6.30 -3.38 -9.75
N LYS A 67 5.55 -2.47 -10.40
CA LYS A 67 6.12 -1.31 -11.11
C LYS A 67 6.84 -0.37 -10.14
N ILE A 68 6.28 -0.11 -8.96
CA ILE A 68 6.92 0.72 -7.93
C ILE A 68 8.22 0.06 -7.46
N GLN A 69 8.20 -1.24 -7.14
CA GLN A 69 9.40 -1.98 -6.74
C GLN A 69 10.50 -1.87 -7.81
N LYS A 70 10.12 -2.09 -9.08
CA LYS A 70 11.05 -1.99 -10.21
C LYS A 70 11.63 -0.57 -10.32
N GLN A 71 10.80 0.47 -10.24
CA GLN A 71 11.25 1.86 -10.30
C GLN A 71 12.26 2.19 -9.20
N LEU A 72 11.99 1.81 -7.96
CA LEU A 72 12.90 2.05 -6.84
C LEU A 72 14.22 1.29 -7.03
N LYS A 73 14.19 0.03 -7.45
CA LYS A 73 15.41 -0.74 -7.76
C LYS A 73 16.25 -0.08 -8.87
N HIS A 74 15.62 0.39 -9.95
CA HIS A 74 16.32 1.11 -11.03
C HIS A 74 16.87 2.47 -10.56
N ALA A 75 16.25 3.09 -9.56
CA ALA A 75 16.67 4.35 -8.96
C ALA A 75 17.72 4.18 -7.84
N GLY A 76 18.30 2.98 -7.69
CA GLY A 76 19.41 2.70 -6.78
C GLY A 76 19.03 2.44 -5.32
N PHE A 77 17.75 2.21 -5.01
CA PHE A 77 17.36 1.80 -3.66
C PHE A 77 17.87 0.40 -3.35
N GLN A 78 18.54 0.26 -2.21
CA GLN A 78 19.29 -0.95 -1.86
C GLN A 78 18.36 -2.06 -1.33
N HIS A 79 17.33 -1.67 -0.57
CA HIS A 79 16.48 -2.59 0.19
C HIS A 79 15.00 -2.39 -0.14
N VAL A 80 14.52 -3.01 -1.22
CA VAL A 80 13.11 -2.93 -1.65
C VAL A 80 12.45 -4.31 -1.70
N THR A 81 11.63 -4.59 -0.70
CA THR A 81 10.87 -5.84 -0.57
C THR A 81 9.48 -5.66 -1.16
N LEU A 82 9.03 -6.64 -1.95
CA LEU A 82 7.64 -6.75 -2.41
C LEU A 82 7.03 -8.02 -1.81
N ARG A 83 5.86 -7.88 -1.21
CA ARG A 83 5.02 -8.97 -0.69
C ARG A 83 3.62 -8.82 -1.27
N LEU A 84 3.17 -9.88 -1.94
CA LEU A 84 1.85 -9.94 -2.57
C LEU A 84 1.08 -11.12 -1.98
N PHE A 85 -0.12 -10.87 -1.49
CA PHE A 85 -1.00 -11.92 -0.99
C PHE A 85 -1.93 -12.39 -2.12
N PRO A 86 -1.79 -13.62 -2.64
CA PRO A 86 -2.40 -14.04 -3.91
C PRO A 86 -3.91 -13.92 -4.00
N THR A 87 -4.61 -14.07 -2.88
CA THR A 87 -6.08 -14.11 -2.82
C THR A 87 -6.70 -12.88 -2.17
N LEU A 88 -5.88 -11.95 -1.66
CA LEU A 88 -6.39 -10.77 -0.95
C LEU A 88 -6.61 -9.60 -1.91
N ARG A 89 -7.57 -8.74 -1.56
CA ARG A 89 -7.92 -7.51 -2.29
C ARG A 89 -7.24 -6.30 -1.63
N HIS A 90 -7.95 -5.18 -1.48
CA HIS A 90 -7.37 -3.90 -1.09
C HIS A 90 -7.00 -3.82 0.40
N GLU A 91 -7.95 -4.14 1.30
CA GLU A 91 -7.80 -3.93 2.74
C GLU A 91 -7.15 -5.13 3.45
N ILE A 92 -5.95 -5.52 3.04
CA ILE A 92 -5.26 -6.73 3.53
C ILE A 92 -5.11 -6.84 5.06
N LEU A 93 -5.15 -5.71 5.77
CA LEU A 93 -5.08 -5.65 7.24
C LEU A 93 -6.44 -5.88 7.93
N LEU A 94 -7.52 -5.86 7.16
CA LEU A 94 -8.90 -6.04 7.61
C LEU A 94 -9.54 -7.31 7.02
N GLU A 95 -8.80 -8.08 6.24
CA GLU A 95 -9.20 -9.41 5.75
C GLU A 95 -9.14 -10.47 6.86
N THR A 96 -9.73 -11.64 6.61
CA THR A 96 -9.71 -12.77 7.56
C THR A 96 -8.27 -13.22 7.88
N GLU A 97 -7.37 -13.12 6.90
CA GLU A 97 -5.96 -13.49 6.95
C GLU A 97 -5.08 -12.40 7.57
N LYS A 98 -5.64 -11.34 8.16
CA LYS A 98 -4.88 -10.21 8.72
C LYS A 98 -3.75 -10.63 9.65
N ALA A 99 -3.92 -11.71 10.43
CA ALA A 99 -2.87 -12.23 11.30
C ALA A 99 -1.60 -12.62 10.53
N THR A 100 -1.75 -13.26 9.38
CA THR A 100 -0.65 -13.60 8.47
C THR A 100 0.01 -12.34 7.93
N VAL A 101 -0.78 -11.33 7.56
CA VAL A 101 -0.26 -10.05 7.06
C VAL A 101 0.56 -9.32 8.14
N PHE A 102 0.05 -9.27 9.37
CA PHE A 102 0.79 -8.70 10.51
C PHE A 102 2.07 -9.48 10.81
N GLN A 103 2.03 -10.81 10.73
CA GLN A 103 3.21 -11.65 10.92
C GLN A 103 4.28 -11.37 9.86
N GLU A 104 3.91 -11.23 8.58
CA GLU A 104 4.84 -10.88 7.51
C GLU A 104 5.49 -9.51 7.72
N ILE A 105 4.71 -8.51 8.16
CA ILE A 105 5.25 -7.19 8.51
C ILE A 105 6.22 -7.30 9.69
N GLY A 106 5.86 -8.06 10.73
CA GLY A 106 6.70 -8.29 11.89
C GLY A 106 8.02 -8.98 11.53
N HIS A 107 7.97 -10.05 10.73
CA HIS A 107 9.15 -10.73 10.22
C HIS A 107 10.06 -9.77 9.44
N TRP A 108 9.48 -8.99 8.51
CA TRP A 108 10.25 -8.01 7.75
C TRP A 108 10.95 -6.99 8.65
N LEU A 109 10.26 -6.46 9.66
CA LEU A 109 10.86 -5.53 10.62
C LEU A 109 12.01 -6.17 11.40
N THR A 110 11.84 -7.41 11.88
CA THR A 110 12.89 -8.10 12.65
C THR A 110 14.11 -8.45 11.80
N ASP A 111 13.93 -8.77 10.52
CA ASP A 111 15.02 -9.10 9.62
C ASP A 111 15.89 -7.88 9.26
N LEU A 112 15.37 -6.66 9.39
CA LEU A 112 16.16 -5.43 9.23
C LEU A 112 17.07 -5.12 10.43
N THR A 113 16.78 -5.70 11.59
CA THR A 113 17.50 -5.44 12.85
C THR A 113 18.54 -6.50 13.20
N LYS A 114 18.68 -7.53 12.36
CA LYS A 114 19.72 -8.56 12.46
C LYS A 114 20.97 -8.10 11.71
#